data_AF-A0A6N9JBD4-F1
#
_entry.id   AF-A0A6N9JBD4-F1
#
_cell.length_a   1.000
_cell.length_b   1.000
_cell.length_c   1.000
_cell.angle_alpha   90.00
_cell.angle_beta   90.00
_cell.angle_gamma   90.00
#
_symmetry.space_group_name_H-M   'P 1'
#
loop_
_entity.id
_entity.type
_entity.pdbx_description
1 polymer ?
#
loop_
_entity_poly.entity_id
_entity_poly.type
_entity_poly.pdbx_seq_one_letter_code
_entity_poly.pdbx_strand_id
1 'polypeptide(L)'
;MWKQTDSFQDTSQWTNWFKAHDYIRALGIQKFAGYTDWRMPTLEEAESLHDENHCIKDMDRMDIFISDAFSPGGGFTTWTSNEMPHSTAAIFYYRYGHANSNHKEDITKDSVRAVRDIEKKEVERGVFKKYPGFSDSPLPR
;
A
#
# COMPACT_ATOMS: atom_id res chain seq x y z
N MET A 1 -4.92 -5.01 -7.14
CA MET A 1 -5.61 -5.80 -6.10
C MET A 1 -4.87 -5.61 -4.80
N TRP A 2 -5.59 -5.39 -3.71
CA TRP A 2 -5.03 -5.18 -2.39
C TRP A 2 -5.20 -6.41 -1.51
N LYS A 3 -4.27 -6.62 -0.58
CA LYS A 3 -4.46 -7.58 0.51
C LYS A 3 -5.41 -6.98 1.55
N GLN A 4 -6.33 -7.79 2.05
CA GLN A 4 -7.39 -7.32 2.96
C GLN A 4 -6.87 -6.84 4.32
N THR A 5 -5.81 -7.46 4.83
CA THR A 5 -5.12 -7.07 6.07
C THR A 5 -3.73 -6.50 5.78
N ASP A 6 -3.29 -5.54 6.61
CA ASP A 6 -1.92 -5.01 6.56
C ASP A 6 -0.92 -5.83 7.37
N SER A 7 0.35 -5.42 7.34
CA SER A 7 1.43 -6.07 8.08
C SER A 7 1.22 -6.09 9.58
N PHE A 8 0.59 -5.06 10.17
CA PHE A 8 0.37 -5.00 11.62
C PHE A 8 -0.66 -6.03 12.04
N GLN A 9 -1.77 -6.15 11.31
CA GLN A 9 -2.82 -7.14 11.60
C GLN A 9 -2.27 -8.57 11.55
N ASP A 10 -1.39 -8.84 10.60
CA ASP A 10 -0.82 -10.17 10.40
C ASP A 10 0.27 -10.53 11.43
N THR A 11 1.06 -9.54 11.85
CA THR A 11 2.29 -9.80 12.62
C THR A 11 2.24 -9.28 14.06
N SER A 12 1.22 -8.46 14.38
CA SER A 12 1.11 -7.70 15.63
C SER A 12 2.35 -6.85 15.95
N GLN A 13 3.09 -6.44 14.91
CA GLN A 13 4.33 -5.68 15.03
C GLN A 13 4.32 -4.49 14.09
N TRP A 14 4.83 -3.36 14.59
CA TRP A 14 5.14 -2.21 13.77
C TRP A 14 6.42 -2.46 12.96
N THR A 15 6.48 -1.89 11.77
CA THR A 15 7.57 -2.12 10.83
C THR A 15 8.21 -0.80 10.45
N ASN A 16 9.54 -0.76 10.44
CA ASN A 16 10.25 0.24 9.65
C ASN A 16 10.17 -0.13 8.15
N TRP A 17 10.67 0.75 7.28
CA TRP A 17 10.54 0.58 5.84
C TRP A 17 11.18 -0.71 5.31
N PHE A 18 12.33 -1.11 5.86
CA PHE A 18 13.01 -2.36 5.47
C PHE A 18 12.23 -3.60 5.91
N LYS A 19 11.72 -3.64 7.15
CA LYS A 19 10.87 -4.73 7.64
C LYS A 19 9.56 -4.83 6.86
N ALA A 20 9.01 -3.69 6.43
CA ALA A 20 7.85 -3.66 5.55
C ALA A 20 8.15 -4.35 4.21
N HIS A 21 9.32 -4.08 3.60
CA HIS A 21 9.78 -4.81 2.42
C HIS A 21 9.97 -6.32 2.66
N ASP A 22 10.53 -6.72 3.81
CA ASP A 22 10.68 -8.14 4.15
C ASP A 22 9.34 -8.85 4.32
N TYR A 23 8.35 -8.19 4.93
CA TYR A 23 6.97 -8.71 5.01
C TYR A 23 6.38 -8.93 3.61
N ILE A 24 6.50 -7.95 2.71
CA ILE A 24 6.03 -8.07 1.33
C ILE A 24 6.73 -9.22 0.60
N ARG A 25 8.04 -9.36 0.75
CA ARG A 25 8.81 -10.48 0.17
C ARG A 25 8.33 -11.82 0.72
N ALA A 26 8.04 -11.90 2.01
CA ALA A 26 7.53 -13.11 2.64
C ALA A 26 6.17 -13.53 2.06
N LEU A 27 5.25 -12.58 1.81
CA LEU A 27 3.97 -12.87 1.14
C LEU A 27 4.19 -13.53 -0.23
N GLY A 28 5.14 -13.01 -1.01
CA GLY A 28 5.48 -13.57 -2.32
C GLY A 28 6.07 -14.98 -2.24
N ILE A 29 7.01 -15.22 -1.32
CA ILE A 29 7.63 -16.54 -1.09
C ILE A 29 6.59 -17.58 -0.65
N GLN A 30 5.69 -17.18 0.25
CA GLN A 30 4.63 -18.04 0.77
C GLN A 30 3.50 -18.28 -0.24
N LYS A 31 3.53 -17.59 -1.39
CA LYS A 31 2.45 -17.58 -2.38
C LYS A 31 1.12 -17.22 -1.74
N PHE A 32 1.10 -16.17 -0.92
CA PHE A 32 -0.13 -15.74 -0.24
C PHE A 32 -1.26 -15.55 -1.26
N ALA A 33 -2.42 -16.17 -1.00
CA ALA A 33 -3.55 -16.25 -1.92
C ALA A 33 -3.22 -16.81 -3.32
N GLY A 34 -2.17 -17.61 -3.45
CA GLY A 34 -1.70 -18.19 -4.72
C GLY A 34 -0.80 -17.27 -5.55
N TYR A 35 -0.41 -16.10 -5.03
CA TYR A 35 0.29 -15.06 -5.78
C TYR A 35 1.70 -14.78 -5.25
N THR A 36 2.63 -14.48 -6.16
CA THR A 36 4.05 -14.22 -5.85
C THR A 36 4.47 -12.77 -6.09
N ASP A 37 3.60 -11.96 -6.67
CA ASP A 37 3.82 -10.60 -7.20
C ASP A 37 3.32 -9.51 -6.23
N TRP A 38 3.29 -9.81 -4.94
CA TRP A 38 3.01 -8.81 -3.90
C TRP A 38 4.12 -7.76 -3.84
N ARG A 39 3.74 -6.50 -3.76
CA ARG A 39 4.65 -5.35 -3.66
C ARG A 39 4.17 -4.33 -2.62
N MET A 40 5.10 -3.47 -2.20
CA MET A 40 4.78 -2.25 -1.46
C MET A 40 4.06 -1.28 -2.41
N PRO A 41 3.06 -0.52 -1.94
CA PRO A 41 2.32 0.40 -2.79
C PRO A 41 3.15 1.65 -3.09
N THR A 42 2.82 2.32 -4.19
CA THR A 42 3.27 3.70 -4.41
C THR A 42 2.46 4.66 -3.52
N LEU A 43 2.92 5.90 -3.41
CA LEU A 43 2.19 6.94 -2.70
C LEU A 43 0.82 7.22 -3.33
N GLU A 44 0.75 7.33 -4.66
CA GLU A 44 -0.50 7.53 -5.40
C GLU A 44 -1.50 6.39 -5.16
N GLU A 45 -1.02 5.14 -5.12
CA GLU A 45 -1.87 3.99 -4.80
C GLU A 45 -2.38 4.05 -3.36
N ALA A 46 -1.53 4.42 -2.41
CA ALA A 46 -1.94 4.57 -1.02
C ALA A 46 -2.97 5.70 -0.85
N GLU A 47 -2.75 6.84 -1.51
CA GLU A 47 -3.69 7.97 -1.58
C GLU A 47 -5.05 7.55 -2.16
N SER A 48 -5.05 6.71 -3.20
CA SER A 48 -6.28 6.26 -3.86
C SER A 48 -7.21 5.44 -2.96
N LEU A 49 -6.72 4.92 -1.83
CA LEU A 49 -7.55 4.22 -0.85
C LEU A 49 -8.32 5.16 0.08
N HIS A 50 -7.90 6.42 0.19
CA HIS A 50 -8.54 7.37 1.09
C HIS A 50 -9.88 7.86 0.52
N ASP A 51 -10.96 7.57 1.23
CA ASP A 51 -12.31 8.00 0.87
C ASP A 51 -13.09 8.33 2.14
N GLU A 52 -13.41 9.61 2.35
CA GLU A 52 -14.13 10.09 3.54
C GLU A 52 -15.56 9.55 3.65
N ASN A 53 -16.12 9.00 2.57
CA ASN A 53 -17.45 8.37 2.61
C ASN A 53 -17.42 6.95 3.21
N HIS A 54 -16.24 6.37 3.35
CA HIS A 54 -16.05 5.05 3.94
C HIS A 54 -15.19 5.18 5.20
N CYS A 55 -15.50 4.40 6.23
CA CYS A 55 -14.66 4.35 7.42
C CYS A 55 -14.63 2.96 8.02
N ILE A 56 -13.45 2.59 8.51
CA ILE A 56 -13.25 1.45 9.40
C ILE A 56 -12.43 1.91 10.61
N LYS A 57 -12.38 1.09 11.66
CA LYS A 57 -11.58 1.38 12.86
C LYS A 57 -10.17 0.80 12.72
N ASP A 58 -9.16 1.57 13.11
CA ASP A 58 -7.78 1.10 13.25
C ASP A 58 -7.55 0.36 14.58
N MET A 59 -6.30 -0.03 14.86
CA MET A 59 -5.92 -0.71 16.11
C MET A 59 -6.20 0.09 17.39
N ASP A 60 -6.19 1.42 17.33
CA ASP A 60 -6.45 2.30 18.47
C ASP A 60 -7.96 2.61 18.58
N ARG A 61 -8.80 1.97 17.75
CA ARG A 61 -10.26 2.21 17.62
C ARG A 61 -10.59 3.61 17.09
N MET A 62 -9.66 4.25 16.41
CA MET A 62 -9.86 5.53 15.72
C MET A 62 -10.34 5.29 14.29
N ASP A 63 -11.05 6.26 13.72
CA ASP A 63 -11.52 6.19 12.33
C ASP A 63 -10.36 6.34 11.35
N ILE A 64 -10.32 5.46 10.37
CA ILE A 64 -9.53 5.60 9.15
C ILE A 64 -10.47 5.56 7.95
N PHE A 65 -10.23 6.44 6.99
CA PHE A 65 -11.16 6.69 5.89
C PHE A 65 -10.81 5.81 4.68
N ILE A 66 -11.06 4.50 4.81
CA ILE A 66 -10.87 3.52 3.74
C ILE A 66 -12.08 2.58 3.67
N SER A 67 -12.29 1.94 2.53
CA SER A 67 -13.40 1.00 2.29
C SER A 67 -13.46 -0.15 3.31
N ASP A 68 -14.67 -0.56 3.65
CA ASP A 68 -14.99 -1.75 4.47
C ASP A 68 -14.63 -3.08 3.80
N ALA A 69 -14.19 -3.07 2.54
CA ALA A 69 -13.55 -4.20 1.90
C ALA A 69 -12.25 -4.62 2.63
N PHE A 70 -11.62 -3.71 3.37
CA PHE A 70 -10.47 -3.99 4.23
C PHE A 70 -10.89 -4.41 5.64
N SER A 71 -10.08 -5.25 6.28
CA SER A 71 -10.35 -5.66 7.67
C SER A 71 -10.05 -4.53 8.66
N PRO A 72 -10.92 -4.26 9.65
CA PRO A 72 -10.64 -3.30 10.72
C PRO A 72 -9.51 -3.79 11.64
N GLY A 73 -8.94 -2.88 12.43
CA GLY A 73 -7.85 -3.13 13.38
C GLY A 73 -6.45 -3.02 12.78
N GLY A 74 -6.33 -2.50 11.55
CA GLY A 74 -5.05 -2.24 10.88
C GLY A 74 -4.41 -0.91 11.25
N GLY A 75 -3.21 -0.70 10.71
CA GLY A 75 -2.45 0.55 10.71
C GLY A 75 -3.23 1.73 10.21
N PHE A 76 -3.04 2.85 10.91
CA PHE A 76 -3.47 4.16 10.45
C PHE A 76 -2.52 4.80 9.42
N THR A 77 -1.36 4.19 9.19
CA THR A 77 -0.44 4.55 8.11
C THR A 77 -0.05 3.36 7.26
N THR A 78 0.41 3.65 6.04
CA THR A 78 1.15 2.68 5.22
C THR A 78 2.47 3.26 4.74
N TRP A 79 3.54 2.46 4.80
CA TRP A 79 4.75 2.69 4.03
C TRP A 79 4.47 2.58 2.54
N THR A 80 5.24 3.34 1.77
CA THR A 80 5.20 3.34 0.31
C THR A 80 6.60 3.11 -0.25
N SER A 81 6.67 2.66 -1.51
CA SER A 81 7.94 2.47 -2.21
C SER A 81 8.62 3.78 -2.61
N ASN A 82 7.99 4.93 -2.35
CA ASN A 82 8.51 6.25 -2.72
C ASN A 82 9.59 6.67 -1.74
N GLU A 83 10.85 6.42 -2.10
CA GLU A 83 12.00 6.92 -1.35
C GLU A 83 12.12 8.44 -1.47
N MET A 84 12.59 9.06 -0.39
CA MET A 84 12.75 10.51 -0.23
C MET A 84 14.19 10.82 0.23
N PRO A 85 14.66 12.08 0.12
CA PRO A 85 16.00 12.47 0.56
C PRO A 85 16.28 12.13 2.03
N HIS A 86 17.55 12.15 2.42
CA HIS A 86 17.98 11.97 3.81
C HIS A 86 17.51 10.66 4.46
N SER A 87 17.59 9.55 3.72
CA SER A 87 17.23 8.22 4.21
C SER A 87 15.77 8.10 4.68
N THR A 88 14.86 8.88 4.09
CA THR A 88 13.43 8.82 4.38
C THR A 88 12.66 8.11 3.26
N ALA A 89 11.44 7.71 3.54
CA ALA A 89 10.47 7.26 2.55
C ALA A 89 9.09 7.84 2.87
N ALA A 90 8.25 7.97 1.85
CA ALA A 90 6.91 8.49 2.03
C ALA A 90 6.01 7.47 2.75
N ILE A 91 5.18 8.00 3.64
CA ILE A 91 4.10 7.29 4.31
C ILE A 91 2.80 8.04 4.04
N PHE A 92 1.68 7.32 4.08
CA PHE A 92 0.36 7.93 3.93
C PHE A 92 -0.50 7.67 5.17
N TYR A 93 -1.16 8.71 5.68
CA TYR A 93 -2.03 8.66 6.86
C TYR A 93 -3.50 8.52 6.46
N TYR A 94 -4.11 7.38 6.79
CA TYR A 94 -5.53 7.12 6.53
C TYR A 94 -6.49 7.81 7.50
N ARG A 95 -6.00 8.28 8.66
CA ARG A 95 -6.79 9.10 9.59
C ARG A 95 -7.03 10.52 9.06
N TYR A 96 -6.14 11.00 8.19
CA TYR A 96 -6.04 12.44 7.89
C TYR A 96 -5.95 12.75 6.39
N GLY A 97 -5.85 11.74 5.53
CA GLY A 97 -5.81 11.92 4.08
C GLY A 97 -4.58 12.66 3.55
N HIS A 98 -3.42 12.56 4.20
CA HIS A 98 -2.20 13.21 3.71
C HIS A 98 -0.95 12.35 3.84
N ALA A 99 0.01 12.65 2.96
CA ALA A 99 1.34 12.06 2.95
C ALA A 99 2.28 12.77 3.93
N ASN A 100 3.25 12.02 4.45
CA ASN A 100 4.40 12.55 5.17
C ASN A 100 5.64 11.72 4.79
N SER A 101 6.80 12.00 5.41
CA SER A 101 7.98 11.15 5.31
C SER A 101 8.49 10.75 6.68
N ASN A 102 8.91 9.49 6.80
CA ASN A 102 9.56 8.96 7.99
C ASN A 102 10.93 8.37 7.62
N HIS A 103 11.84 8.33 8.59
CA HIS A 103 13.17 7.75 8.39
C HIS A 103 13.07 6.22 8.23
N LYS A 104 13.75 5.66 7.23
CA LYS A 104 13.57 4.25 6.81
C LYS A 104 13.99 3.23 7.88
N GLU A 105 14.89 3.61 8.78
CA GLU A 105 15.41 2.74 9.84
C GLU A 105 14.57 2.77 11.11
N ASP A 106 13.82 3.85 11.34
CA ASP A 106 13.11 4.07 12.59
C ASP A 106 11.88 3.17 12.67
N ILE A 107 11.73 2.48 13.80
CA ILE A 107 10.52 1.71 14.10
C ILE A 107 9.53 2.66 14.77
N THR A 108 8.79 3.37 13.94
CA THR A 108 7.61 4.18 14.28
C THR A 108 6.35 3.30 14.27
N LYS A 109 5.18 3.86 14.63
CA LYS A 109 3.88 3.14 14.56
C LYS A 109 3.37 3.03 13.11
N ASP A 110 4.19 2.46 12.24
CA ASP A 110 3.89 2.32 10.81
C ASP A 110 3.74 0.87 10.36
N SER A 111 2.85 0.67 9.38
CA SER A 111 2.54 -0.63 8.78
C SER A 111 2.71 -0.59 7.26
N VAL A 112 2.42 -1.69 6.55
CA VAL A 112 2.32 -1.68 5.09
C VAL A 112 1.13 -2.48 4.59
N ARG A 113 0.34 -1.88 3.68
CA ARG A 113 -0.73 -2.56 2.94
C ARG A 113 -0.17 -3.09 1.64
N ALA A 114 -0.16 -4.42 1.48
CA ALA A 114 0.35 -5.06 0.28
C ALA A 114 -0.58 -4.86 -0.91
N VAL A 115 -0.01 -4.52 -2.06
CA VAL A 115 -0.73 -4.39 -3.33
C VAL A 115 -0.07 -5.28 -4.37
N ARG A 116 -0.85 -5.69 -5.38
CA ARG A 116 -0.36 -6.35 -6.58
C ARG A 116 -1.13 -5.87 -7.80
N ASP A 117 -0.49 -5.94 -8.94
CA ASP A 117 -1.12 -5.58 -10.21
C ASP A 117 -2.10 -6.69 -10.63
N ILE A 118 -3.28 -6.28 -11.10
CA ILE A 118 -4.18 -7.21 -11.77
C ILE A 118 -3.73 -7.19 -13.22
N GLU A 119 -3.08 -8.26 -13.68
CA GLU A 119 -2.93 -8.46 -15.13
C GLU A 119 -4.33 -8.44 -15.73
N LYS A 120 -4.66 -7.38 -16.49
CA LYS A 120 -5.82 -7.39 -17.36
C LYS A 120 -5.54 -8.45 -18.43
N LYS A 121 -5.96 -9.69 -18.19
CA LYS A 121 -6.23 -10.60 -19.29
C LYS A 121 -7.42 -10.02 -20.05
N GLU A 122 -7.14 -9.10 -20.96
CA GLU A 122 -8.05 -8.87 -22.08
C GLU A 122 -8.14 -10.22 -22.81
N VAL A 123 -9.27 -10.90 -22.61
CA VAL A 123 -9.61 -12.09 -23.38
C VAL A 123 -9.93 -11.60 -24.79
N GLU A 124 -8.91 -11.32 -25.58
CA GLU A 124 -8.96 -11.34 -27.04
C GLU A 124 -7.54 -11.25 -27.62
N ARG A 125 -7.05 -12.41 -28.05
CA ARG A 125 -5.99 -12.60 -29.07
C ARG A 125 -4.80 -11.63 -28.99
N GLY A 126 -3.89 -11.95 -28.06
CA GLY A 126 -2.45 -11.88 -28.30
C GLY A 126 -1.88 -10.55 -28.76
N VAL A 127 -1.74 -9.59 -27.84
CA VAL A 127 -0.59 -8.66 -27.84
C VAL A 127 -0.26 -8.35 -26.37
N PHE A 128 0.93 -8.73 -25.90
CA PHE A 128 1.47 -8.23 -24.63
C PHE A 128 1.93 -6.78 -24.85
N LYS A 129 1.21 -5.80 -24.31
CA LYS A 129 1.77 -4.47 -24.07
C LYS A 129 2.03 -4.30 -22.57
N LYS A 130 3.31 -4.36 -22.18
CA LYS A 130 3.76 -3.77 -20.92
C LYS A 130 3.78 -2.26 -21.12
N TYR A 131 2.90 -1.56 -20.42
CA TYR A 131 3.00 -0.11 -20.31
C TYR A 131 3.76 0.22 -19.02
N PRO A 132 4.94 0.85 -19.09
CA PRO A 132 5.42 1.65 -17.96
C PRO A 132 4.51 2.88 -17.84
N GLY A 133 4.16 3.26 -16.62
CA GLY A 133 3.23 4.35 -16.33
C GLY A 133 3.53 5.60 -17.14
N PHE A 134 2.57 5.99 -17.97
CA PHE A 134 2.49 7.31 -18.59
C PHE A 134 1.03 7.74 -18.58
N SER A 135 0.76 8.83 -17.88
CA SER A 135 -0.44 9.64 -18.07
C SER A 135 -0.31 10.36 -19.40
N ASP A 136 -1.06 9.94 -20.41
CA ASP A 136 -1.35 10.81 -21.56
C ASP A 136 -2.46 11.77 -21.14
N SER A 137 -2.08 12.88 -20.49
CA SER A 137 -2.98 14.02 -20.28
C SER A 137 -3.15 14.78 -21.60
N PRO A 138 -4.37 14.91 -22.15
CA PRO A 138 -4.61 15.73 -23.32
C PRO A 138 -5.07 17.12 -22.84
N LEU A 139 -4.15 17.97 -22.40
CA LEU A 139 -4.43 19.40 -22.31
C LEU A 139 -3.26 20.21 -22.89
N PRO A 140 -3.54 21.24 -23.71
CA PRO A 140 -2.53 22.05 -24.38
C PRO A 140 -1.87 23.02 -23.41
N ARG A 141 -0.67 23.49 -23.80
CA ARG A 141 0.17 24.47 -23.07
C ARG A 141 -0.58 25.72 -22.62
#